data_AF-A0A239ECY1-F1
#
_entry.id   AF-A0A239ECY1-F1
#
_cell.length_a   1.000
_cell.length_b   1.000
_cell.length_c   1.000
_cell.angle_alpha   90.00
_cell.angle_beta   90.00
_cell.angle_gamma   90.00
#
_symmetry.space_group_name_H-M   'P 1'
#
loop_
_entity.id
_entity.type
_entity.pdbx_description
1 polymer ?
#
loop_
_entity_poly.entity_id
_entity_poly.type
_entity_poly.pdbx_seq_one_letter_code
_entity_poly.pdbx_strand_id
1 'polypeptide(L)'
;MDRAVIRLLGGSNLRDNPGLSVRHGHIEAVFGRGLPAPARRPEDQKKGINVLSPRVAPAGILLAAVTALSGCGSQNTTAPSAALEGPAPAAALESPELVAATPSATASGLTITDPWVKTVKKGMTTAFGTLVNGTGAAVTVVSATSPLSPMIELHEIADSGGKMVMRPKEGGFVIPARGTYRLQPGGDHIMLMGVTEEVKPGARIPFTLTLADGGKVAFTAVGKDFAGAKEDYQPGMGDG
;
A
#
# COMPACT_ATOMS: atom_id res chain seq x y z
N MET A 1 -7.04 -46.56 29.98
CA MET A 1 -6.45 -45.55 30.87
C MET A 1 -6.42 -44.25 30.08
N ASP A 2 -7.43 -43.39 30.07
CA ASP A 2 -8.37 -43.00 31.12
C ASP A 2 -7.72 -42.23 32.27
N ARG A 3 -7.70 -40.88 32.16
CA ARG A 3 -8.26 -39.96 33.16
C ARG A 3 -8.16 -38.48 32.75
N ALA A 4 -9.30 -37.80 32.83
CA ALA A 4 -9.38 -36.33 32.87
C ALA A 4 -9.62 -35.86 34.31
N VAL A 5 -8.98 -34.77 34.74
CA VAL A 5 -9.21 -34.03 36.01
C VAL A 5 -8.86 -32.55 35.72
N ILE A 6 -9.83 -31.67 35.45
CA ILE A 6 -10.74 -30.93 36.35
C ILE A 6 -10.17 -29.57 36.82
N ARG A 7 -11.00 -28.52 36.67
CA ARG A 7 -10.78 -27.14 37.14
C ARG A 7 -10.63 -27.05 38.67
N LEU A 8 -9.92 -26.03 39.13
CA LEU A 8 -10.13 -25.44 40.45
C LEU A 8 -10.43 -23.94 40.35
N LEU A 9 -11.29 -23.46 41.25
CA LEU A 9 -11.78 -22.09 41.38
C LEU A 9 -11.01 -21.36 42.50
N GLY A 10 -10.96 -20.03 42.42
CA GLY A 10 -10.48 -19.15 43.50
C GLY A 10 -9.26 -18.31 43.08
N GLY A 11 -9.13 -17.04 43.47
CA GLY A 11 -10.02 -16.25 44.33
C GLY A 11 -9.69 -14.75 44.31
N SER A 12 -10.47 -13.99 45.08
CA SER A 12 -10.55 -12.51 45.08
C SER A 12 -9.34 -11.78 45.67
N ASN A 13 -9.14 -10.52 45.22
CA ASN A 13 -8.60 -9.29 45.85
C ASN A 13 -8.06 -8.43 44.67
N LEU A 14 -8.45 -7.20 44.35
CA LEU A 14 -9.15 -6.10 45.03
C LEU A 14 -8.42 -5.56 46.28
N ARG A 15 -8.11 -4.25 46.24
CA ARG A 15 -7.11 -3.51 47.05
C ARG A 15 -5.69 -3.67 46.47
N ASP A 16 -4.87 -2.63 46.33
CA ASP A 16 -4.89 -1.31 46.99
C ASP A 16 -4.84 -0.11 46.03
N ASN A 17 -5.56 0.97 46.37
CA ASN A 17 -5.48 2.28 45.72
C ASN A 17 -5.39 3.38 46.81
N PRO A 18 -4.17 3.79 47.23
CA PRO A 18 -3.99 4.82 48.24
C PRO A 18 -3.97 6.22 47.60
N GLY A 19 -5.04 7.01 47.71
CA GLY A 19 -5.05 8.36 47.11
C GLY A 19 -6.16 9.34 47.48
N LEU A 20 -7.25 8.94 48.15
CA LEU A 20 -8.35 9.85 48.46
C LEU A 20 -8.67 9.91 49.96
N SER A 21 -8.36 11.05 50.58
CA SER A 21 -8.91 11.45 51.87
C SER A 21 -9.28 12.94 51.82
N VAL A 22 -10.56 13.23 52.06
CA VAL A 22 -11.14 14.57 52.03
C VAL A 22 -11.58 14.93 53.45
N ARG A 23 -10.99 15.97 54.07
CA ARG A 23 -11.60 16.67 55.23
C ARG A 23 -11.30 18.17 55.26
N HIS A 24 -12.38 18.95 55.11
CA HIS A 24 -12.74 20.16 55.87
C HIS A 24 -11.64 21.03 56.50
N GLY A 25 -11.52 22.30 56.05
CA GLY A 25 -10.71 23.32 56.73
C GLY A 25 -10.67 24.69 56.04
N HIS A 26 -11.70 25.51 56.26
CA HIS A 26 -11.69 26.98 56.43
C HIS A 26 -10.54 27.84 55.83
N ILE A 27 -10.93 28.75 54.91
CA ILE A 27 -10.44 30.14 54.69
C ILE A 27 -8.92 30.40 54.54
N GLU A 28 -8.50 30.85 53.34
CA GLU A 28 -7.97 32.22 53.10
C GLU A 28 -7.77 32.45 51.59
N ALA A 29 -8.40 33.50 51.03
CA ALA A 29 -8.32 33.81 49.60
C ALA A 29 -7.21 34.82 49.30
N VAL A 30 -5.95 34.36 49.27
CA VAL A 30 -4.82 35.24 48.93
C VAL A 30 -4.75 35.44 47.41
N PHE A 31 -5.19 36.61 46.95
CA PHE A 31 -5.07 37.08 45.56
C PHE A 31 -3.60 37.38 45.21
N GLY A 32 -2.84 36.32 44.89
CA GLY A 32 -1.44 36.38 44.50
C GLY A 32 -1.25 36.99 43.10
N ARG A 33 -0.67 38.19 43.05
CA ARG A 33 -0.31 38.97 41.86
C ARG A 33 0.28 38.12 40.71
N GLY A 34 -0.21 38.36 39.49
CA GLY A 34 0.20 37.62 38.30
C GLY A 34 1.64 37.85 37.84
N LEU A 35 2.12 36.92 37.02
CA LEU A 35 3.37 36.99 36.25
C LEU A 35 3.07 36.70 34.76
N PRO A 36 3.91 37.19 33.83
CA PRO A 36 3.42 37.65 32.53
C PRO A 36 3.33 36.58 31.45
N ALA A 37 2.47 36.83 30.46
CA ALA A 37 2.41 36.09 29.21
C ALA A 37 3.75 36.19 28.44
N PRO A 38 4.19 35.12 27.76
CA PRO A 38 5.38 35.16 26.92
C PRO A 38 5.20 36.12 25.75
N ALA A 39 6.17 37.00 25.55
CA ALA A 39 6.11 38.09 24.57
C ALA A 39 5.96 37.57 23.13
N ARG A 40 5.02 38.16 22.38
CA ARG A 40 4.98 38.03 20.91
C ARG A 40 6.20 38.77 20.35
N ARG A 41 6.98 38.12 19.47
CA ARG A 41 8.05 38.81 18.75
C ARG A 41 7.46 39.88 17.82
N PRO A 42 8.13 41.03 17.68
CA PRO A 42 7.71 42.04 16.72
C PRO A 42 7.96 41.61 15.28
N GLU A 43 7.08 42.15 14.45
CA GLU A 43 7.04 42.20 13.00
C GLU A 43 8.40 42.12 12.27
N ASP A 44 8.51 41.19 11.31
CA ASP A 44 9.33 41.41 10.11
C ASP A 44 8.44 42.06 9.04
N GLN A 45 8.60 43.37 8.88
CA GLN A 45 7.74 44.22 8.05
C GLN A 45 8.51 44.74 6.83
N LYS A 46 8.62 43.91 5.78
CA LYS A 46 8.85 44.25 4.35
C LYS A 46 9.16 42.93 3.61
N LYS A 47 8.69 42.67 2.40
CA LYS A 47 8.56 43.61 1.28
C LYS A 47 7.42 43.15 0.37
N GLY A 48 6.36 43.96 0.27
CA GLY A 48 5.41 43.81 -0.83
C GLY A 48 6.14 43.99 -2.17
N ILE A 49 6.26 42.91 -2.93
CA ILE A 49 6.60 42.99 -4.35
C ILE A 49 5.30 43.12 -5.12
N ASN A 50 5.18 44.26 -5.79
CA ASN A 50 4.00 44.70 -6.49
C ASN A 50 3.59 43.71 -7.59
N VAL A 51 2.27 43.67 -7.80
CA VAL A 51 1.54 43.06 -8.91
C VAL A 51 2.33 43.04 -10.22
N LEU A 52 2.49 41.84 -10.80
CA LEU A 52 2.58 41.72 -12.26
C LEU A 52 1.93 40.41 -12.73
N SER A 53 0.62 40.47 -12.97
CA SER A 53 -0.10 39.42 -13.68
C SER A 53 0.29 39.45 -15.16
N PRO A 54 0.84 38.36 -15.75
CA PRO A 54 0.96 38.26 -17.19
C PRO A 54 -0.42 37.97 -17.80
N ARG A 55 -1.18 39.02 -18.11
CA ARG A 55 -2.24 38.93 -19.13
C ARG A 55 -1.55 38.76 -20.48
N VAL A 56 -1.41 37.52 -20.95
CA VAL A 56 -1.10 37.22 -22.35
C VAL A 56 -2.35 36.64 -22.99
N ALA A 57 -2.79 37.28 -24.07
CA ALA A 57 -4.03 36.97 -24.77
C ALA A 57 -3.93 35.64 -25.56
N PRO A 58 -5.06 34.97 -25.84
CA PRO A 58 -5.09 33.80 -26.70
C PRO A 58 -4.83 34.19 -28.15
N ALA A 59 -3.64 33.88 -28.66
CA ALA A 59 -3.35 33.90 -30.09
C ALA A 59 -3.80 32.56 -30.71
N GLY A 60 -5.00 32.53 -31.27
CA GLY A 60 -5.43 31.42 -32.13
C GLY A 60 -4.83 31.57 -33.53
N ILE A 61 -4.32 30.48 -34.10
CA ILE A 61 -4.15 30.28 -35.54
C ILE A 61 -4.55 28.84 -35.85
N LEU A 62 -5.33 28.65 -36.92
CA LEU A 62 -5.75 27.36 -37.42
C LEU A 62 -4.59 26.67 -38.16
N LEU A 63 -4.53 25.33 -38.13
CA LEU A 63 -4.65 24.57 -39.37
C LEU A 63 -5.07 23.12 -39.14
N ALA A 64 -5.71 22.53 -40.15
CA ALA A 64 -6.29 21.20 -40.14
C ALA A 64 -5.27 20.08 -40.43
N ALA A 65 -5.59 18.87 -39.95
CA ALA A 65 -5.59 17.68 -40.80
C ALA A 65 -6.46 16.59 -40.16
N VAL A 66 -7.50 16.14 -40.88
CA VAL A 66 -8.31 14.97 -40.51
C VAL A 66 -7.75 13.76 -41.24
N THR A 67 -7.30 12.74 -40.51
CA THR A 67 -7.04 11.40 -41.05
C THR A 67 -7.60 10.32 -40.12
N ALA A 68 -8.92 10.11 -40.21
CA ALA A 68 -9.53 8.90 -39.67
C ALA A 68 -9.11 7.70 -40.53
N LEU A 69 -8.46 6.70 -39.93
CA LEU A 69 -8.14 5.43 -40.60
C LEU A 69 -9.01 4.31 -40.02
N SER A 70 -10.26 4.25 -40.48
CA SER A 70 -11.19 3.16 -40.17
C SER A 70 -10.79 1.87 -40.92
N GLY A 71 -9.91 1.08 -40.29
CA GLY A 71 -9.52 -0.25 -40.78
C GLY A 71 -10.53 -1.33 -40.40
N CYS A 72 -11.70 -1.36 -41.03
CA CYS A 72 -12.61 -2.51 -40.94
C CYS A 72 -12.22 -3.58 -41.96
N GLY A 73 -11.59 -4.65 -41.49
CA GLY A 73 -11.22 -5.83 -42.28
C GLY A 73 -11.99 -7.09 -41.90
N SER A 74 -13.29 -7.13 -42.22
CA SER A 74 -13.90 -8.42 -42.62
C SER A 74 -13.28 -8.84 -43.97
N GLN A 75 -13.35 -10.07 -44.50
CA GLN A 75 -14.33 -11.13 -44.31
C GLN A 75 -13.80 -12.45 -44.93
N ASN A 76 -14.46 -13.58 -44.60
CA ASN A 76 -14.44 -14.88 -45.31
C ASN A 76 -13.10 -15.67 -45.25
N THR A 77 -13.05 -17.00 -45.33
CA THR A 77 -13.96 -17.95 -46.02
C THR A 77 -13.97 -19.33 -45.32
N THR A 78 -15.08 -20.06 -45.43
CA THR A 78 -15.26 -21.46 -44.96
C THR A 78 -14.96 -22.49 -46.06
N ALA A 79 -14.58 -23.72 -45.64
CA ALA A 79 -14.53 -24.98 -46.43
C ALA A 79 -13.24 -25.26 -47.25
N PRO A 80 -12.96 -26.52 -47.64
CA PRO A 80 -13.69 -27.79 -47.39
C PRO A 80 -12.85 -28.92 -46.74
N SER A 81 -13.47 -30.10 -46.61
CA SER A 81 -12.89 -31.38 -46.13
C SER A 81 -12.61 -32.35 -47.29
N ALA A 82 -11.82 -33.41 -47.02
CA ALA A 82 -11.45 -34.58 -47.85
C ALA A 82 -10.55 -34.30 -49.08
N ALA A 83 -9.30 -34.81 -49.20
CA ALA A 83 -8.73 -36.19 -49.27
C ALA A 83 -8.38 -36.56 -50.75
N LEU A 84 -7.47 -37.50 -51.13
CA LEU A 84 -6.77 -38.64 -50.49
C LEU A 84 -5.27 -38.73 -50.96
N GLU A 85 -4.60 -39.87 -50.66
CA GLU A 85 -3.46 -40.52 -51.35
C GLU A 85 -1.99 -40.07 -51.15
N GLY A 86 -1.10 -41.05 -50.92
CA GLY A 86 0.38 -40.94 -51.00
C GLY A 86 1.16 -41.40 -49.75
N PRO A 87 2.03 -42.44 -49.80
CA PRO A 87 2.65 -43.06 -48.61
C PRO A 87 4.00 -42.45 -48.15
N ALA A 88 4.39 -42.80 -46.92
CA ALA A 88 5.55 -42.29 -46.18
C ALA A 88 6.93 -42.79 -46.70
N PRO A 89 8.07 -42.24 -46.20
CA PRO A 89 8.59 -42.78 -44.94
C PRO A 89 9.19 -41.76 -43.93
N ALA A 90 9.10 -42.14 -42.65
CA ALA A 90 10.03 -41.89 -41.55
C ALA A 90 10.91 -40.62 -41.55
N ALA A 91 10.48 -39.61 -40.78
CA ALA A 91 11.38 -38.78 -39.97
C ALA A 91 10.72 -38.55 -38.61
N ALA A 92 11.46 -38.79 -37.53
CA ALA A 92 10.94 -38.62 -36.17
C ALA A 92 10.71 -37.13 -35.86
N LEU A 93 9.51 -36.80 -35.40
CA LEU A 93 9.20 -35.53 -34.77
C LEU A 93 8.54 -35.83 -33.42
N GLU A 94 9.30 -35.65 -32.36
CA GLU A 94 8.78 -35.66 -30.99
C GLU A 94 7.79 -34.51 -30.86
N SER A 95 6.50 -34.82 -30.71
CA SER A 95 5.48 -33.83 -30.42
C SER A 95 5.81 -33.12 -29.11
N PRO A 96 6.08 -31.80 -29.10
CA PRO A 96 6.12 -31.08 -27.84
C PRO A 96 4.70 -31.11 -27.26
N GLU A 97 4.51 -31.82 -26.15
CA GLU A 97 3.31 -31.68 -25.34
C GLU A 97 3.14 -30.21 -25.01
N LEU A 98 2.09 -29.59 -25.57
CA LEU A 98 1.72 -28.23 -25.26
C LEU A 98 1.21 -28.21 -23.83
N VAL A 99 2.12 -28.02 -22.88
CA VAL A 99 1.80 -27.84 -21.47
C VAL A 99 0.88 -26.64 -21.38
N ALA A 100 -0.42 -26.91 -21.25
CA ALA A 100 -1.42 -25.87 -21.21
C ALA A 100 -1.21 -25.10 -19.91
N ALA A 101 -0.57 -23.93 -20.01
CA ALA A 101 -0.42 -23.01 -18.90
C ALA A 101 -1.82 -22.59 -18.45
N THR A 102 -2.32 -23.24 -17.39
CA THR A 102 -3.57 -22.87 -16.76
C THR A 102 -3.46 -21.40 -16.34
N PRO A 103 -4.32 -20.51 -16.85
CA PRO A 103 -4.29 -19.11 -16.42
C PRO A 103 -4.62 -19.08 -14.93
N SER A 104 -3.61 -18.82 -14.11
CA SER A 104 -3.76 -18.76 -12.67
C SER A 104 -4.81 -17.70 -12.34
N ALA A 105 -5.87 -18.12 -11.63
CA ALA A 105 -7.08 -17.32 -11.51
C ALA A 105 -6.81 -15.98 -10.80
N THR A 106 -6.87 -14.88 -11.56
CA THR A 106 -6.89 -13.52 -11.00
C THR A 106 -8.19 -12.84 -11.41
N ALA A 107 -9.27 -13.26 -10.76
CA ALA A 107 -10.55 -12.54 -10.73
C ALA A 107 -10.91 -12.16 -9.28
N SER A 108 -9.92 -12.00 -8.40
CA SER A 108 -10.09 -11.59 -7.00
C SER A 108 -10.71 -10.20 -6.81
N GLY A 109 -11.05 -9.50 -7.90
CA GLY A 109 -11.68 -8.18 -7.98
C GLY A 109 -10.88 -7.02 -7.37
N LEU A 110 -9.82 -7.31 -6.64
CA LEU A 110 -8.88 -6.33 -6.10
C LEU A 110 -7.90 -5.88 -7.20
N THR A 111 -7.80 -4.58 -7.39
CA THR A 111 -6.78 -3.93 -8.23
C THR A 111 -6.02 -2.89 -7.42
N ILE A 112 -4.94 -2.32 -7.98
CA ILE A 112 -4.21 -1.21 -7.38
C ILE A 112 -4.02 -0.09 -8.39
N THR A 113 -4.37 1.14 -8.01
CA THR A 113 -4.18 2.35 -8.82
C THR A 113 -2.93 3.11 -8.37
N ASP A 114 -2.28 3.74 -9.34
CA ASP A 114 -1.06 4.53 -9.18
C ASP A 114 0.07 3.89 -8.34
N PRO A 115 0.34 2.58 -8.46
CA PRO A 115 1.36 1.91 -7.65
C PRO A 115 2.76 2.49 -7.88
N TRP A 116 3.47 2.80 -6.80
CA TRP A 116 4.83 3.34 -6.87
C TRP A 116 5.71 2.91 -5.71
N VAL A 117 7.03 2.90 -5.94
CA VAL A 117 8.06 2.59 -4.94
C VAL A 117 8.96 3.81 -4.77
N LYS A 118 9.31 4.17 -3.54
CA LYS A 118 10.31 5.21 -3.30
C LYS A 118 11.68 4.74 -3.80
N THR A 119 12.41 5.62 -4.49
CA THR A 119 13.76 5.33 -4.98
C THR A 119 14.74 5.07 -3.84
N VAL A 120 15.67 4.13 -4.06
CA VAL A 120 16.67 3.71 -3.06
C VAL A 120 17.86 3.08 -3.77
N LYS A 121 19.08 3.28 -3.24
CA LYS A 121 20.28 2.62 -3.77
C LYS A 121 20.46 1.20 -3.27
N LYS A 122 20.14 0.97 -2.00
CA LYS A 122 20.13 -0.32 -1.26
C LYS A 122 19.53 -0.09 0.13
N GLY A 123 19.11 -1.16 0.81
CA GLY A 123 18.67 -1.11 2.20
C GLY A 123 17.16 -1.28 2.34
N MET A 124 16.43 -0.23 2.71
CA MET A 124 14.98 -0.30 2.93
C MET A 124 14.25 0.74 2.09
N THR A 125 13.08 0.39 1.56
CA THR A 125 12.19 1.33 0.88
C THR A 125 10.73 0.96 1.04
N THR A 126 9.83 1.86 0.63
CA THR A 126 8.39 1.71 0.79
C THR A 126 7.68 1.78 -0.56
N ALA A 127 6.62 0.98 -0.70
CA ALA A 127 5.71 0.98 -1.83
C ALA A 127 4.30 1.43 -1.40
N PHE A 128 3.66 2.16 -2.31
CA PHE A 128 2.44 2.93 -2.10
C PHE A 128 1.49 2.81 -3.31
N GLY A 129 0.24 3.24 -3.16
CA GLY A 129 -0.81 3.13 -4.18
C GLY A 129 -2.20 3.11 -3.54
N THR A 130 -3.27 2.94 -4.32
CA THR A 130 -4.62 2.74 -3.76
C THR A 130 -5.17 1.39 -4.18
N LEU A 131 -5.42 0.50 -3.22
CA LEU A 131 -6.11 -0.76 -3.45
C LEU A 131 -7.60 -0.47 -3.68
N VAL A 132 -8.20 -1.12 -4.68
CA VAL A 132 -9.61 -0.95 -5.07
C VAL A 132 -10.26 -2.32 -5.15
N ASN A 133 -11.24 -2.59 -4.28
CA ASN A 133 -11.94 -3.87 -4.23
C ASN A 133 -13.23 -3.79 -5.05
N GLY A 134 -13.20 -4.37 -6.25
CA GLY A 134 -14.36 -4.49 -7.15
C GLY A 134 -15.34 -5.62 -6.81
N THR A 135 -15.18 -6.36 -5.70
CA THR A 135 -16.07 -7.47 -5.32
C THR A 135 -17.23 -7.03 -4.43
N GLY A 136 -18.19 -7.95 -4.20
CA GLY A 136 -19.29 -7.76 -3.25
C GLY A 136 -18.97 -8.15 -1.79
N ALA A 137 -17.74 -8.57 -1.50
CA ALA A 137 -17.28 -8.98 -0.16
C ALA A 137 -16.06 -8.16 0.26
N ALA A 138 -15.71 -8.17 1.56
CA ALA A 138 -14.42 -7.63 1.99
C ALA A 138 -13.29 -8.53 1.51
N VAL A 139 -12.17 -7.93 1.08
CA VAL A 139 -10.95 -8.63 0.68
C VAL A 139 -9.84 -8.22 1.64
N THR A 140 -9.06 -9.16 2.14
CA THR A 140 -7.93 -8.88 3.04
C THR A 140 -6.61 -9.25 2.38
N VAL A 141 -5.70 -8.29 2.24
CA VAL A 141 -4.30 -8.51 1.83
C VAL A 141 -3.48 -8.86 3.07
N VAL A 142 -2.85 -10.04 3.09
CA VAL A 142 -2.11 -10.55 4.26
C VAL A 142 -0.59 -10.51 4.08
N SER A 143 -0.10 -10.51 2.84
CA SER A 143 1.33 -10.34 2.55
C SER A 143 1.57 -9.81 1.14
N ALA A 144 2.81 -9.41 0.86
CA ALA A 144 3.26 -9.02 -0.47
C ALA A 144 4.64 -9.64 -0.75
N THR A 145 4.96 -9.89 -2.02
CA THR A 145 6.27 -10.37 -2.47
C THR A 145 6.74 -9.62 -3.72
N SER A 146 8.05 -9.50 -3.89
CA SER A 146 8.71 -8.89 -5.06
C SER A 146 10.14 -9.45 -5.17
N PRO A 147 10.71 -9.65 -6.38
CA PRO A 147 12.11 -10.03 -6.52
C PRO A 147 13.11 -8.99 -5.97
N LEU A 148 12.67 -7.74 -5.78
CA LEU A 148 13.49 -6.62 -5.32
C LEU A 148 14.00 -6.77 -3.87
N SER A 149 13.32 -7.59 -3.05
CA SER A 149 13.58 -7.69 -1.61
C SER A 149 13.26 -9.09 -1.08
N PRO A 150 14.12 -9.68 -0.22
CA PRO A 150 13.87 -10.98 0.39
C PRO A 150 12.77 -10.97 1.46
N MET A 151 12.37 -9.80 1.97
CA MET A 151 11.46 -9.67 3.11
C MET A 151 10.60 -8.43 2.94
N ILE A 152 9.29 -8.61 2.81
CA ILE A 152 8.32 -7.54 2.59
C ILE A 152 7.23 -7.65 3.64
N GLU A 153 6.91 -6.53 4.27
CA GLU A 153 5.95 -6.43 5.36
C GLU A 153 4.84 -5.42 5.03
N LEU A 154 3.68 -5.60 5.64
CA LEU A 154 2.58 -4.64 5.59
C LEU A 154 2.67 -3.78 6.85
N HIS A 155 2.84 -2.46 6.71
CA HIS A 155 3.07 -1.56 7.84
C HIS A 155 1.94 -0.53 7.97
N GLU A 156 1.74 -0.08 9.20
CA GLU A 156 0.88 1.07 9.55
C GLU A 156 1.68 2.11 10.34
N ILE A 157 1.13 3.32 10.46
CA ILE A 157 1.62 4.33 11.40
C ILE A 157 0.71 4.33 12.63
N ALA A 158 1.28 4.12 13.81
CA ALA A 158 0.58 4.14 15.08
C ALA A 158 1.13 5.24 16.00
N ASP A 159 0.30 5.78 16.90
CA ASP A 159 0.83 6.56 18.03
C ASP A 159 1.37 5.60 19.09
N SER A 160 2.61 5.84 19.50
CA SER A 160 3.29 5.16 20.60
C SER A 160 3.82 6.22 21.57
N GLY A 161 2.95 6.68 22.46
CA GLY A 161 3.30 7.65 23.51
C GLY A 161 3.51 9.07 23.00
N GLY A 162 2.67 9.55 22.08
CA GLY A 162 2.81 10.87 21.46
C GLY A 162 3.88 10.95 20.36
N LYS A 163 4.28 9.78 19.83
CA LYS A 163 5.21 9.64 18.69
C LYS A 163 4.57 8.75 17.64
N MET A 164 4.56 9.23 16.40
CA MET A 164 4.15 8.43 15.25
C MET A 164 5.28 7.45 14.89
N VAL A 165 5.02 6.15 14.98
CA VAL A 165 5.98 5.08 14.68
C VAL A 165 5.46 4.18 13.55
N MET A 166 6.37 3.76 12.67
CA MET A 166 6.11 2.72 11.67
C MET A 166 6.23 1.36 12.34
N ARG A 167 5.21 0.50 12.19
CA ARG A 167 5.22 -0.88 12.70
C ARG A 167 4.51 -1.85 11.73
N PRO A 168 4.81 -3.16 11.79
CA PRO A 168 4.01 -4.19 11.12
C PRO A 168 2.54 -4.14 11.53
N LYS A 169 1.65 -4.29 10.56
CA LYS A 169 0.20 -4.29 10.73
C LYS A 169 -0.34 -5.70 10.84
N GLU A 170 -0.68 -6.12 12.06
CA GLU A 170 -1.32 -7.40 12.31
C GLU A 170 -2.69 -7.48 11.62
N GLY A 171 -3.02 -8.65 11.05
CA GLY A 171 -4.26 -8.86 10.28
C GLY A 171 -4.23 -8.28 8.85
N GLY A 172 -3.23 -7.50 8.48
CA GLY A 172 -3.04 -6.97 7.12
C GLY A 172 -4.03 -5.87 6.73
N PHE A 173 -4.20 -5.64 5.42
CA PHE A 173 -5.07 -4.58 4.90
C PHE A 173 -6.44 -5.14 4.54
N VAL A 174 -7.48 -4.77 5.29
CA VAL A 174 -8.88 -5.12 5.01
C VAL A 174 -9.51 -4.05 4.11
N ILE A 175 -9.84 -4.42 2.88
CA ILE A 175 -10.48 -3.54 1.90
C ILE A 175 -11.98 -3.91 1.80
N PRO A 176 -12.91 -3.03 2.22
CA PRO A 176 -14.34 -3.34 2.23
C PRO A 176 -14.90 -3.57 0.82
N ALA A 177 -16.04 -4.26 0.74
CA ALA A 177 -16.75 -4.52 -0.51
C ALA A 177 -17.02 -3.21 -1.27
N ARG A 178 -16.73 -3.19 -2.58
CA ARG A 178 -16.83 -2.00 -3.45
C ARG A 178 -16.05 -0.77 -2.94
N GLY A 179 -15.09 -0.96 -2.03
CA GLY A 179 -14.34 0.10 -1.37
C GLY A 179 -12.89 0.23 -1.80
N THR A 180 -12.17 1.15 -1.16
CA THR A 180 -10.77 1.46 -1.45
C THR A 180 -9.94 1.51 -0.17
N TYR A 181 -8.63 1.27 -0.30
CA TYR A 181 -7.67 1.33 0.81
C TYR A 181 -6.41 2.05 0.32
N ARG A 182 -6.03 3.17 0.95
CA ARG A 182 -4.96 4.03 0.45
C ARG A 182 -3.65 3.80 1.19
N LEU A 183 -2.65 3.37 0.45
CA LEU A 183 -1.27 3.23 0.90
C LEU A 183 -0.50 4.51 0.56
N GLN A 184 -0.05 5.26 1.57
CA GLN A 184 0.50 6.61 1.41
C GLN A 184 1.58 6.92 2.46
N PRO A 185 2.54 7.83 2.18
CA PRO A 185 3.44 8.37 3.20
C PRO A 185 2.65 9.02 4.34
N GLY A 186 3.09 8.89 5.60
CA GLY A 186 2.30 9.31 6.76
C GLY A 186 1.16 8.37 7.14
N GLY A 187 1.08 7.19 6.53
CA GLY A 187 0.06 6.17 6.80
C GLY A 187 0.52 4.79 6.34
N ASP A 188 -0.45 3.88 6.16
CA ASP A 188 -0.20 2.50 5.80
C ASP A 188 0.56 2.35 4.47
N HIS A 189 1.44 1.35 4.40
CA HIS A 189 2.33 1.14 3.25
C HIS A 189 2.91 -0.27 3.23
N ILE A 190 3.48 -0.66 2.10
CA ILE A 190 4.22 -1.92 1.97
C ILE A 190 5.70 -1.61 2.17
N MET A 191 6.32 -2.17 3.19
CA MET A 191 7.75 -1.97 3.51
C MET A 191 8.59 -3.09 2.88
N LEU A 192 9.66 -2.72 2.18
CA LEU A 192 10.62 -3.64 1.58
C LEU A 192 11.93 -3.59 2.36
N MET A 193 12.31 -4.72 2.95
CA MET A 193 13.49 -4.88 3.80
C MET A 193 14.62 -5.55 3.01
N GLY A 194 15.85 -5.07 3.17
CA GLY A 194 17.02 -5.70 2.54
C GLY A 194 17.03 -5.62 1.00
N VAL A 195 16.53 -4.54 0.41
CA VAL A 195 16.63 -4.23 -1.02
C VAL A 195 18.10 -4.22 -1.45
N THR A 196 18.44 -5.11 -2.38
CA THR A 196 19.81 -5.30 -2.89
C THR A 196 20.08 -4.52 -4.18
N GLU A 197 19.06 -4.27 -4.99
CA GLU A 197 19.15 -3.57 -6.28
C GLU A 197 18.70 -2.10 -6.19
N GLU A 198 19.29 -1.23 -7.02
CA GLU A 198 18.95 0.20 -7.05
C GLU A 198 17.59 0.45 -7.72
N VAL A 199 16.62 0.97 -6.95
CA VAL A 199 15.35 1.47 -7.47
C VAL A 199 15.56 2.88 -8.01
N LYS A 200 15.63 2.98 -9.35
CA LYS A 200 15.75 4.25 -10.09
C LYS A 200 14.39 4.87 -10.41
N PRO A 201 14.31 6.19 -10.66
CA PRO A 201 13.13 6.83 -11.23
C PRO A 201 12.69 6.13 -12.52
N GLY A 202 11.40 5.84 -12.66
CA GLY A 202 10.84 5.15 -13.83
C GLY A 202 11.11 3.64 -13.88
N ALA A 203 11.87 3.06 -12.95
CA ALA A 203 12.02 1.60 -12.85
C ALA A 203 10.65 0.92 -12.67
N ARG A 204 10.49 -0.30 -13.21
CA ARG A 204 9.23 -1.05 -13.15
C ARG A 204 9.43 -2.30 -12.30
N ILE A 205 8.87 -2.28 -11.09
CA ILE A 205 9.09 -3.31 -10.07
C ILE A 205 7.82 -4.19 -10.02
N PRO A 206 7.90 -5.49 -10.31
CA PRO A 206 6.77 -6.40 -10.16
C PRO A 206 6.54 -6.73 -8.69
N PHE A 207 5.27 -6.81 -8.30
CA PHE A 207 4.81 -7.22 -6.98
C PHE A 207 3.69 -8.26 -7.12
N THR A 208 3.55 -9.12 -6.12
CA THR A 208 2.38 -9.98 -5.94
C THR A 208 1.85 -9.79 -4.52
N LEU A 209 0.58 -9.41 -4.39
CA LEU A 209 -0.14 -9.47 -3.11
C LEU A 209 -0.69 -10.88 -2.90
N THR A 210 -0.63 -11.37 -1.67
CA THR A 210 -1.36 -12.58 -1.25
C THR A 210 -2.56 -12.16 -0.41
N LEU A 211 -3.71 -12.73 -0.72
CA LEU A 211 -4.97 -12.50 -0.03
C LEU A 211 -5.24 -13.58 1.02
N ALA A 212 -6.09 -13.28 2.00
CA ALA A 212 -6.46 -14.20 3.08
C ALA A 212 -7.15 -15.49 2.59
N ASP A 213 -7.74 -15.47 1.39
CA ASP A 213 -8.34 -16.64 0.71
C ASP A 213 -7.32 -17.46 -0.10
N GLY A 214 -6.03 -17.09 -0.06
CA GLY A 214 -4.97 -17.68 -0.88
C GLY A 214 -4.87 -17.12 -2.30
N GLY A 215 -5.78 -16.21 -2.69
CA GLY A 215 -5.74 -15.50 -3.97
C GLY A 215 -4.47 -14.66 -4.13
N LYS A 216 -4.06 -14.44 -5.38
CA LYS A 216 -2.86 -13.65 -5.72
C LYS A 216 -3.21 -12.53 -6.68
N VAL A 217 -2.66 -11.35 -6.43
CA VAL A 217 -2.87 -10.15 -7.27
C VAL A 217 -1.50 -9.60 -7.68
N ALA A 218 -1.13 -9.83 -8.94
CA ALA A 218 0.10 -9.29 -9.51
C ALA A 218 -0.11 -7.84 -9.98
N PHE A 219 0.89 -6.98 -9.73
CA PHE A 219 0.91 -5.61 -10.24
C PHE A 219 2.35 -5.13 -10.48
N THR A 220 2.49 -3.98 -11.14
CA THR A 220 3.80 -3.35 -11.39
C THR A 220 3.80 -1.94 -10.82
N ALA A 221 4.70 -1.64 -9.90
CA ALA A 221 4.89 -0.33 -9.33
C ALA A 221 6.02 0.43 -10.05
N VAL A 222 5.91 1.75 -10.14
CA VAL A 222 6.92 2.61 -10.77
C VAL A 222 7.83 3.26 -9.70
N GLY A 223 9.14 3.21 -9.88
CA GLY A 223 10.10 3.94 -9.03
C GLY A 223 9.90 5.45 -9.15
N LYS A 224 9.72 6.16 -8.02
CA LYS A 224 9.58 7.63 -7.97
C LYS A 224 10.44 8.22 -6.87
N ASP A 225 11.10 9.35 -7.16
CA ASP A 225 11.78 10.13 -6.13
C ASP A 225 10.76 10.76 -5.19
N PHE A 226 10.97 10.59 -3.89
CA PHE A 226 10.13 11.18 -2.85
C PHE A 226 10.94 11.52 -1.60
N ALA A 227 10.78 12.74 -1.10
CA ALA A 227 11.61 13.32 -0.04
C ALA A 227 10.99 13.26 1.38
N GLY A 228 9.91 12.50 1.58
CA GLY A 228 9.26 12.32 2.89
C GLY A 228 9.08 10.84 3.30
N ALA A 229 8.56 10.54 4.49
CA ALA A 229 8.40 11.43 5.65
C ALA A 229 9.47 11.08 6.72
N LYS A 230 9.60 11.91 7.77
CA LYS A 230 10.54 11.67 8.87
C LYS A 230 9.84 10.82 9.92
N GLU A 231 9.89 9.51 9.75
CA GLU A 231 9.17 8.52 10.56
C GLU A 231 10.17 7.57 11.22
N ASP A 232 10.01 7.30 12.52
CA ASP A 232 10.84 6.36 13.27
C ASP A 232 10.31 4.93 13.09
N TYR A 233 11.22 4.00 12.77
CA TYR A 233 10.89 2.59 12.54
C TYR A 233 11.01 1.76 13.82
N GLN A 234 9.97 0.99 14.15
CA GLN A 234 9.97 -0.01 15.21
C GLN A 234 9.73 -1.41 14.63
N PRO A 235 10.72 -2.32 14.65
CA PRO A 235 10.49 -3.71 14.28
C PRO A 235 9.55 -4.38 15.29
N GLY A 236 8.61 -5.20 14.80
CA GLY A 236 7.77 -6.02 15.66
C GLY A 236 8.62 -7.02 16.43
N MET A 237 8.50 -7.06 17.75
CA MET A 237 9.11 -8.13 18.55
C MET A 237 8.29 -9.40 18.34
N GLY A 238 8.84 -10.36 17.60
CA GLY A 238 8.35 -11.73 17.66
C GLY A 238 8.84 -12.38 18.96
N ASP A 239 7.91 -12.76 19.84
CA ASP A 239 8.21 -13.59 21.00
C ASP A 239 8.75 -14.96 20.52
N GLY A 240 9.89 -15.37 21.06
CA GLY A 240 10.61 -16.60 20.70
C GLY A 240 10.44 -17.74 21.70
#